data_AF-A0A9E5TCL3-F1
#
_entry.id   AF-A0A9E5TCL3-F1
#
_cell.length_a   1.000
_cell.length_b   1.000
_cell.length_c   1.000
_cell.angle_alpha   90.00
_cell.angle_beta   90.00
_cell.angle_gamma   90.00
#
_symmetry.space_group_name_H-M   'P 1'
#
loop_
_entity.id
_entity.type
_entity.pdbx_description
1 polymer ?
#
loop_
_entity_poly.entity_id
_entity_poly.type
_entity_poly.pdbx_seq_one_letter_code
_entity_poly.pdbx_strand_id
1 'polypeptide(L)'
;MAVYQPSGIIGNGHTLVSVGERGELMAFYYPHIDFPQNLNQGMPALYFGEPNKGRLEWTFEKTWKSEQTYLGRSNILRTHCRHETLG
;
A
#
# COMPACT_ATOMS: atom_id res chain seq x y z
N MET A 1 -7.80 -20.21 1.71
CA MET A 1 -7.85 -18.79 1.32
C MET A 1 -7.00 -18.04 2.31
N ALA A 2 -5.90 -17.42 1.89
CA ALA A 2 -5.06 -16.67 2.82
C ALA A 2 -5.82 -15.40 3.26
N VAL A 3 -5.94 -15.20 4.57
CA VAL A 3 -6.49 -13.97 5.13
C VAL A 3 -5.31 -12.99 5.21
N TYR A 4 -5.37 -11.92 4.43
CA TYR A 4 -4.39 -10.85 4.54
C TYR A 4 -4.83 -9.91 5.66
N GLN A 5 -3.97 -9.67 6.63
CA GLN A 5 -4.23 -8.76 7.74
C GLN A 5 -3.67 -7.38 7.41
N PRO A 6 -4.45 -6.29 7.55
CA PRO A 6 -3.93 -4.95 7.37
C PRO A 6 -2.87 -4.64 8.45
N SER A 7 -1.82 -3.93 8.06
CA SER A 7 -0.75 -3.47 8.95
C SER A 7 -0.96 -2.03 9.42
N GLY A 8 -1.79 -1.26 8.71
CA GLY A 8 -2.13 0.11 9.08
C GLY A 8 -3.48 0.58 8.56
N ILE A 9 -3.96 1.67 9.14
CA ILE A 9 -5.21 2.36 8.81
C ILE A 9 -4.93 3.86 8.65
N ILE A 10 -5.40 4.45 7.56
CA ILE A 10 -5.34 5.90 7.31
C ILE A 10 -6.74 6.42 7.00
N GLY A 11 -6.97 7.72 7.24
CA GLY A 11 -8.28 8.31 7.00
C GLY A 11 -8.48 9.64 7.69
N ASN A 12 -9.52 10.39 7.29
CA ASN A 12 -9.77 11.77 7.74
C ASN A 12 -11.23 12.02 8.14
N GLY A 13 -11.99 10.96 8.45
CA GLY A 13 -13.41 11.03 8.79
C GLY A 13 -14.36 10.96 7.58
N HIS A 14 -13.89 11.35 6.39
CA HIS A 14 -14.60 11.14 5.11
C HIS A 14 -14.05 9.94 4.33
N THR A 15 -12.78 9.65 4.53
CA THR A 15 -12.12 8.48 3.95
C THR A 15 -11.58 7.59 5.04
N LEU A 16 -11.67 6.27 4.84
CA LEU A 16 -10.96 5.27 5.61
C LEU A 16 -10.32 4.28 4.64
N VAL A 17 -9.05 3.95 4.87
CA VAL A 17 -8.30 3.00 4.05
C VAL A 17 -7.51 2.09 4.95
N SER A 18 -7.61 0.78 4.76
CA SER A 18 -6.71 -0.19 5.38
C SER A 18 -5.59 -0.55 4.43
N VAL A 19 -4.36 -0.54 4.93
CA VAL A 19 -3.14 -0.68 4.14
C VAL A 19 -2.36 -1.92 4.61
N GLY A 20 -1.82 -2.68 3.67
CA GLY A 20 -0.90 -3.78 3.90
C GLY A 20 0.54 -3.33 4.19
N GLU A 21 1.40 -4.28 4.53
CA GLU A 21 2.77 -4.01 5.00
C GLU A 21 3.61 -3.27 3.94
N ARG A 22 3.29 -3.45 2.65
CA ARG A 22 4.04 -2.88 1.53
C ARG A 22 3.26 -1.81 0.77
N GLY A 23 2.18 -1.31 1.38
CA GLY A 23 1.38 -0.22 0.82
C GLY A 23 0.16 -0.69 0.03
N GLU A 24 -0.16 -1.98 0.05
CA GLU A 24 -1.34 -2.55 -0.60
C GLU A 24 -2.62 -1.92 -0.02
N LEU A 25 -3.52 -1.43 -0.86
CA LEU A 25 -4.83 -0.95 -0.43
C LEU A 25 -5.77 -2.16 -0.34
N MET A 26 -6.23 -2.45 0.87
CA MET A 26 -6.99 -3.66 1.18
C MET A 26 -8.48 -3.39 1.36
N ALA A 27 -8.84 -2.20 1.82
CA ALA A 27 -10.21 -1.72 1.92
C ALA A 27 -10.23 -0.21 1.76
N PHE A 28 -11.27 0.32 1.14
CA PHE A 28 -11.43 1.74 0.85
C PHE A 28 -12.87 2.16 1.08
N TYR A 29 -13.08 3.21 1.88
CA TYR A 29 -14.39 3.74 2.22
C TYR A 29 -14.41 5.25 1.94
N TYR A 30 -15.45 5.70 1.25
CA TYR A 30 -15.67 7.09 0.85
C TYR A 30 -17.10 7.25 0.32
N PRO A 31 -17.86 8.33 0.60
CA PRO A 31 -17.47 9.58 1.27
C PRO A 31 -17.58 9.56 2.80
N HIS A 32 -17.96 8.41 3.36
CA HIS A 32 -18.03 8.15 4.79
C HIS A 32 -17.38 6.80 5.09
N ILE A 33 -16.94 6.61 6.33
CA ILE A 33 -16.22 5.41 6.78
C ILE A 33 -17.06 4.12 6.75
N ASP A 34 -18.37 4.25 6.60
CA ASP A 34 -19.37 3.18 6.48
C ASP A 34 -19.83 2.95 5.03
N PHE A 35 -19.22 3.64 4.06
CA PHE A 35 -19.55 3.51 2.64
C PHE A 35 -18.42 2.79 1.88
N PRO A 36 -18.41 1.44 1.87
CA PRO A 36 -17.36 0.67 1.21
C PRO A 36 -17.39 0.91 -0.30
N GLN A 37 -16.21 1.06 -0.89
CA GLN A 37 -16.02 1.12 -2.34
C GLN A 37 -15.61 -0.25 -2.89
N ASN A 38 -15.93 -0.50 -4.16
CA ASN A 38 -15.56 -1.72 -4.88
C ASN A 38 -14.06 -1.72 -5.24
N LEU A 39 -13.20 -1.72 -4.23
CA LEU A 39 -11.77 -1.95 -4.38
C LEU A 39 -11.50 -3.44 -4.12
N ASN A 40 -11.21 -4.19 -5.19
CA ASN A 40 -10.81 -5.59 -5.03
C ASN A 40 -9.40 -5.69 -4.44
N GLN A 41 -8.41 -5.10 -5.10
CA GLN A 41 -7.02 -5.06 -4.67
C GLN A 41 -6.33 -3.82 -5.26
N GLY A 42 -5.76 -2.96 -4.42
CA GLY A 42 -4.89 -1.88 -4.88
C GLY A 42 -3.43 -2.22 -4.62
N MET A 43 -2.71 -2.71 -5.62
CA MET A 43 -1.32 -3.15 -5.45
C MET A 43 -0.34 -2.10 -5.99
N PRO A 44 0.59 -1.57 -5.18
CA PRO A 44 1.60 -0.65 -5.68
C PRO A 44 2.66 -1.39 -6.49
N ALA A 45 3.03 -0.77 -7.61
CA ALA A 45 4.12 -1.21 -8.47
C ALA A 45 4.98 -0.02 -8.90
N LEU A 46 6.24 -0.32 -9.22
CA LEU A 46 7.19 0.65 -9.75
C LEU A 46 7.67 0.16 -11.12
N TYR A 47 7.73 1.06 -12.09
CA TYR A 47 8.30 0.75 -13.39
C TYR A 47 9.76 1.21 -13.43
N PHE A 48 10.67 0.27 -13.68
CA PHE A 48 12.11 0.54 -13.75
C PHE A 48 12.62 0.44 -15.18
N GLY A 49 13.32 1.49 -15.64
CA GLY A 49 13.95 1.56 -16.96
C GLY A 49 13.27 2.54 -17.91
N GLU A 50 13.73 2.55 -19.17
CA GLU A 50 13.19 3.42 -20.22
C GLU A 50 11.75 3.04 -20.61
N PRO A 51 10.91 4.01 -21.04
CA PRO A 51 9.58 3.72 -21.56
C PRO A 51 9.59 2.61 -22.61
N ASN A 52 8.70 1.62 -22.45
CA ASN A 52 8.56 0.43 -23.31
C ASN A 52 9.74 -0.56 -23.33
N LYS A 53 10.76 -0.38 -22.48
CA LYS A 53 11.92 -1.28 -22.37
C LYS A 53 12.22 -1.70 -20.94
N GLY A 54 11.62 -1.03 -19.97
CA GLY A 54 11.70 -1.36 -18.57
C GLY A 54 10.80 -2.52 -18.15
N ARG A 55 10.76 -2.76 -16.85
CA ARG A 55 9.95 -3.80 -16.21
C ARG A 55 9.12 -3.22 -15.07
N LEU A 56 7.93 -3.77 -14.89
CA LEU A 56 7.07 -3.47 -13.76
C LEU A 56 7.43 -4.40 -12.60
N GLU A 57 7.76 -3.81 -11.47
CA GLU A 57 8.10 -4.51 -10.22
C GLU A 57 6.97 -4.31 -9.21
N TRP A 58 6.39 -5.40 -8.73
CA TRP A 58 5.35 -5.35 -7.72
C TRP A 58 5.94 -5.37 -6.32
N THR A 59 5.51 -4.43 -5.48
CA THR A 59 6.06 -4.29 -4.12
C THR A 59 5.78 -5.50 -3.22
N PHE A 60 4.75 -6.31 -3.51
CA PHE A 60 4.42 -7.52 -2.74
C PHE A 60 5.41 -8.68 -2.96
N GLU A 61 6.29 -8.58 -3.95
CA GLU A 61 7.28 -9.63 -4.22
C GLU A 61 8.34 -9.72 -3.12
N LYS A 62 8.92 -10.92 -2.95
CA LYS A 62 9.87 -11.20 -1.86
C LYS A 62 11.19 -10.40 -1.95
N THR A 63 11.48 -9.85 -3.12
CA THR A 63 12.65 -8.99 -3.40
C THR A 63 12.54 -7.61 -2.76
N TRP A 64 11.38 -7.28 -2.17
CA TRP A 64 11.14 -6.04 -1.44
C TRP A 64 11.16 -6.26 0.07
N LYS A 65 11.91 -5.40 0.75
CA LYS A 65 11.84 -5.24 2.21
C LYS A 65 11.05 -3.99 2.53
N SER A 66 10.17 -4.10 3.53
CA SER A 66 9.29 -3.03 3.98
C SER A 66 9.53 -2.69 5.44
N GLU A 67 9.42 -1.41 5.76
CA GLU A 67 9.21 -0.93 7.11
C GLU A 67 8.04 0.05 7.10
N GLN A 68 7.17 -0.03 8.10
CA GLN A 68 6.00 0.83 8.19
C GLN A 68 5.93 1.49 9.57
N THR A 69 5.67 2.80 9.59
CA THR A 69 5.47 3.55 10.83
C THR A 69 4.48 4.69 10.62
N TYR A 70 3.70 4.99 11.66
CA TYR A 70 2.99 6.27 11.74
C TYR A 70 3.98 7.40 12.02
N LEU A 71 3.74 8.55 11.41
CA LEU A 71 4.56 9.74 11.64
C LEU A 71 4.01 10.53 12.85
N GLY A 72 4.68 10.38 14.00
CA GLY A 72 4.27 11.03 15.24
C GLY A 72 2.86 10.60 15.68
N ARG A 73 2.06 11.54 16.18
CA ARG A 73 0.65 11.32 16.54
C ARG A 73 -0.29 11.76 15.42
N SER A 74 -0.07 11.23 14.22
CA SER A 74 -0.89 11.52 13.04
C SER A 74 -1.47 10.24 12.43
N ASN A 75 -2.42 10.45 11.52
CA ASN A 75 -2.98 9.43 10.64
C ASN A 75 -2.15 9.20 9.37
N ILE A 76 -0.91 9.74 9.31
CA ILE A 76 -0.01 9.57 8.17
C ILE A 76 0.82 8.32 8.40
N LEU A 77 0.59 7.31 7.56
CA LEU A 77 1.34 6.07 7.52
C LEU A 77 2.46 6.17 6.50
N ARG A 78 3.71 6.06 6.93
CA ARG A 78 4.87 5.98 6.06
C ARG A 78 5.24 4.52 5.85
N THR A 79 5.12 4.05 4.61
CA THR A 79 5.66 2.77 4.18
C THR A 79 6.96 3.02 3.40
N HIS A 80 8.06 2.47 3.88
CA HIS A 80 9.36 2.53 3.22
C HIS A 80 9.68 1.16 2.63
N CYS A 81 9.64 1.06 1.29
CA CYS A 81 9.96 -0.15 0.55
C CYS A 81 11.33 -0.04 -0.11
N ARG A 82 12.19 -1.03 0.08
CA ARG A 82 13.52 -1.12 -0.54
C ARG A 82 13.65 -2.41 -1.33
N HIS A 83 14.00 -2.28 -2.61
CA HIS A 83 14.34 -3.43 -3.45
C HIS A 83 15.75 -3.90 -3.11
N GLU A 84 15.98 -5.20 -2.98
CA GLU A 84 17.31 -5.69 -2.56
C GLU A 84 18.44 -5.37 -3.54
N THR A 85 18.14 -5.27 -4.84
CA THR A 85 19.15 -5.15 -5.91
C THR A 85 19.00 -3.95 -6.83
N LEU A 86 17.88 -3.22 -6.76
CA LEU A 86 17.59 -2.07 -7.64
C LEU A 86 17.65 -0.74 -6.87
N GLY A 87 17.97 -0.78 -5.56
CA GLY A 87 18.03 0.35 -4.65
C GLY A 87 18.96 0.13 -3.46
#